data_AF-A0A6H1Q175-F1
#
_entry.id   AF-A0A6H1Q175-F1
#
_cell.length_a   1.000
_cell.length_b   1.000
_cell.length_c   1.000
_cell.angle_alpha   90.00
_cell.angle_beta   90.00
_cell.angle_gamma   90.00
#
_symmetry.space_group_name_H-M   'P 1'
#
loop_
_entity.id
_entity.type
_entity.pdbx_description
1 polymer ?
#
loop_
_entity_poly.entity_id
_entity_poly.type
_entity_poly.pdbx_seq_one_letter_code
_entity_poly.pdbx_strand_id
1 'polypeptide(L)'
;MEKAVGFTSRFDCAIHVAHARSKGLRRRMPPVLRRRAIDALLQGLCFHYDPLANRVQCSITTLAIECGLATESAAGTLSITRATRALTFLSELGLISYQTEYDPLIGCNIPTDISL
;
A
#
# COMPACT_ATOMS: atom_id res chain seq x y z
N MET A 1 5.64 14.71 3.88
CA MET A 1 4.23 14.28 4.02
C MET A 1 3.30 14.91 3.00
N GLU A 2 3.33 16.24 2.81
CA GLU A 2 2.40 16.97 1.92
C GLU A 2 2.36 16.48 0.46
N LYS A 3 3.49 15.97 -0.04
CA LYS A 3 3.59 15.40 -1.39
C LYS A 3 2.75 14.13 -1.60
N ALA A 4 2.48 13.35 -0.55
CA ALA A 4 1.69 12.11 -0.64
C ALA A 4 0.17 12.36 -0.56
N VAL A 5 -0.25 13.53 -0.07
CA VAL A 5 -1.67 13.85 0.15
C VAL A 5 -2.40 13.95 -1.19
N GLY A 6 -3.41 13.09 -1.37
CA GLY A 6 -4.24 13.09 -2.58
C GLY A 6 -3.47 12.65 -3.84
N PHE A 7 -2.43 11.82 -3.72
CA PHE A 7 -1.71 11.28 -4.86
C PHE A 7 -2.67 10.70 -5.91
N THR A 8 -3.68 9.94 -5.48
CA THR A 8 -4.60 9.25 -6.40
C THR A 8 -5.62 10.14 -7.12
N SER A 9 -5.69 11.44 -6.80
CA SER A 9 -6.47 12.43 -7.54
C SER A 9 -5.63 13.27 -8.51
N ARG A 10 -4.29 13.17 -8.46
CA ARG A 10 -3.39 13.93 -9.32
C ARG A 10 -3.23 13.33 -10.71
N PHE A 11 -2.78 14.16 -11.65
CA PHE A 11 -2.47 13.76 -13.01
C PHE A 11 -1.43 12.64 -13.08
N ASP A 12 -0.40 12.69 -12.23
CA ASP A 12 0.67 11.69 -12.18
C ASP A 12 0.12 10.27 -11.99
N CYS A 13 -0.80 10.10 -11.02
CA CYS A 13 -1.45 8.80 -10.80
C CYS A 13 -2.29 8.37 -12.01
N ALA A 14 -2.99 9.32 -12.66
CA ALA A 14 -3.75 9.02 -13.87
C ALA A 14 -2.85 8.54 -15.02
N ILE A 15 -1.65 9.09 -15.16
CA ILE A 15 -0.64 8.65 -16.14
C ILE A 15 -0.12 7.25 -15.81
N HIS A 16 0.25 6.96 -14.56
CA HIS A 16 0.65 5.61 -14.17
C HIS A 16 -0.44 4.57 -14.47
N VAL A 17 -1.70 4.91 -14.17
CA VAL A 17 -2.83 4.03 -14.47
C VAL A 17 -3.07 3.89 -15.98
N ALA A 18 -2.95 4.95 -16.76
CA ALA A 18 -3.06 4.89 -18.22
C ALA A 18 -1.96 4.00 -18.83
N HIS A 19 -0.73 4.12 -18.33
CA HIS A 19 0.38 3.26 -18.72
C HIS A 19 0.12 1.79 -18.38
N ALA A 20 -0.31 1.50 -17.15
CA ALA A 20 -0.69 0.15 -16.74
C ALA A 20 -1.84 -0.42 -17.59
N ARG A 21 -2.76 0.43 -18.06
CA ARG A 21 -3.81 0.04 -19.02
C ARG A 21 -3.27 -0.28 -20.40
N SER A 22 -2.33 0.52 -20.90
CA SER A 22 -1.69 0.27 -22.20
C SER A 22 -0.94 -1.07 -22.25
N LYS A 23 -0.36 -1.49 -21.12
CA LYS A 23 0.31 -2.78 -20.93
C LYS A 23 -0.65 -3.96 -20.68
N GLY A 24 -1.97 -3.71 -20.63
CA GLY A 24 -2.96 -4.73 -20.32
C GLY A 24 -3.02 -5.19 -18.86
N LEU A 25 -2.21 -4.61 -17.96
CA LEU A 25 -2.17 -4.94 -16.53
C LEU A 25 -3.45 -4.51 -15.82
N ARG A 26 -4.11 -3.46 -16.31
CA ARG A 26 -5.39 -2.97 -15.77
C ARG A 26 -6.37 -2.56 -16.86
N ARG A 27 -7.65 -2.58 -16.51
CA ARG A 27 -8.73 -2.09 -17.39
C ARG A 27 -9.25 -0.71 -17.00
N ARG A 28 -9.31 -0.41 -15.69
CA ARG A 28 -9.95 0.80 -15.14
C ARG A 28 -9.20 1.40 -13.94
N MET A 29 -9.50 2.68 -13.69
CA MET A 29 -9.12 3.39 -12.47
C MET A 29 -9.66 2.66 -11.22
N PRO A 30 -8.92 2.61 -10.11
CA PRO A 30 -9.45 2.10 -8.85
C PRO A 30 -10.66 2.91 -8.36
N PRO A 31 -11.64 2.25 -7.69
CA PRO A 31 -12.79 2.93 -7.11
C PRO A 31 -12.35 3.92 -6.01
N VAL A 32 -13.19 4.91 -5.72
CA VAL A 32 -12.89 6.01 -4.78
C VAL A 32 -12.41 5.51 -3.42
N LEU A 33 -13.06 4.49 -2.85
CA LEU A 33 -12.66 3.94 -1.55
C LEU A 33 -11.27 3.31 -1.56
N ARG A 34 -10.87 2.68 -2.67
CA ARG A 34 -9.52 2.12 -2.81
C ARG A 34 -8.49 3.23 -2.97
N ARG A 35 -8.83 4.30 -3.69
CA ARG A 35 -7.99 5.49 -3.83
C ARG A 35 -7.70 6.16 -2.48
N ARG A 36 -8.74 6.37 -1.66
CA ARG A 36 -8.57 6.87 -0.27
C ARG A 36 -7.68 5.95 0.58
N ALA A 37 -7.83 4.64 0.44
CA ALA A 37 -6.98 3.68 1.14
C ALA A 37 -5.52 3.78 0.69
N ILE A 38 -5.26 3.93 -0.60
CA ILE A 38 -3.91 4.14 -1.15
C ILE A 38 -3.30 5.45 -0.64
N ASP A 39 -4.06 6.55 -0.62
CA ASP A 39 -3.56 7.85 -0.13
C ASP A 39 -3.21 7.81 1.36
N ALA A 40 -4.01 7.12 2.18
CA ALA A 40 -3.69 6.90 3.60
C ALA A 40 -2.44 6.03 3.76
N LEU A 41 -2.36 4.94 2.98
CA LEU A 41 -1.27 3.99 3.07
C LEU A 41 0.06 4.59 2.61
N LEU A 42 0.07 5.40 1.53
CA LEU A 42 1.27 6.12 1.09
C LEU A 42 1.83 7.04 2.17
N GLN A 43 0.97 7.70 2.95
CA GLN A 43 1.42 8.53 4.08
C GLN A 43 2.05 7.67 5.17
N GLY A 44 1.44 6.54 5.52
CA GLY A 44 2.01 5.60 6.49
C GLY A 44 3.34 5.02 6.02
N LEU A 45 3.46 4.66 4.74
CA LEU A 45 4.71 4.20 4.14
C LEU A 45 5.81 5.25 4.26
N CYS A 46 5.51 6.51 3.89
CA CYS A 46 6.49 7.59 4.01
C CYS A 46 6.88 7.90 5.47
N PHE A 47 5.99 7.64 6.44
CA PHE A 47 6.29 7.86 7.86
C PHE A 47 7.29 6.82 8.39
N HIS A 48 7.10 5.56 8.02
CA HIS A 48 7.93 4.44 8.46
C HIS A 48 9.10 4.11 7.54
N TYR A 49 9.31 4.91 6.48
CA TYR A 49 10.39 4.70 5.52
C TYR A 49 11.73 5.12 6.12
N ASP A 50 12.66 4.17 6.18
CA ASP A 50 14.05 4.39 6.52
C ASP A 50 14.86 4.63 5.24
N PRO A 51 15.35 5.87 5.01
CA PRO A 51 16.11 6.20 3.80
C PRO A 51 17.50 5.55 3.77
N LEU A 52 18.06 5.13 4.91
CA LEU A 52 19.39 4.49 4.94
C LEU A 52 19.30 3.03 4.50
N ALA A 53 18.25 2.33 4.93
CA ALA A 53 17.99 0.95 4.56
C ALA A 53 17.09 0.81 3.31
N ASN A 54 16.59 1.91 2.77
CA ASN A 54 15.67 1.98 1.63
C ASN A 54 14.45 1.05 1.79
N ARG A 55 13.86 1.00 2.99
CA ARG A 55 12.76 0.09 3.32
C ARG A 55 11.84 0.67 4.38
N VAL A 56 10.64 0.13 4.47
CA VAL A 56 9.67 0.51 5.51
C VAL A 56 9.87 -0.35 6.75
N GLN A 57 10.18 0.27 7.89
CA GLN A 57 10.48 -0.41 9.15
C GLN A 57 9.22 -0.65 10.01
N CYS A 58 8.14 -1.15 9.41
CA CYS A 58 6.95 -1.57 10.14
C CYS A 58 6.28 -2.78 9.49
N SER A 59 5.57 -3.58 10.28
CA SER A 59 4.76 -4.68 9.73
C SER A 59 3.56 -4.13 8.95
N ILE A 60 3.04 -4.93 8.00
CA ILE A 60 1.82 -4.56 7.25
C ILE A 60 0.62 -4.44 8.19
N THR A 61 0.58 -5.23 9.26
CA THR A 61 -0.50 -5.19 10.27
C THR A 61 -0.50 -3.87 11.02
N THR A 62 0.66 -3.42 11.53
CA THR A 62 0.80 -2.12 12.19
C THR A 62 0.44 -0.99 11.23
N LEU A 63 0.98 -1.03 10.00
CA LEU A 63 0.67 -0.04 8.97
C LEU A 63 -0.83 0.03 8.67
N ALA A 64 -1.50 -1.12 8.57
CA ALA A 64 -2.94 -1.19 8.31
C ALA A 64 -3.77 -0.63 9.48
N ILE A 65 -3.35 -0.86 10.73
CA ILE A 65 -4.01 -0.33 11.91
C ILE A 65 -3.88 1.19 11.95
N GLU A 66 -2.65 1.72 11.85
CA GLU A 66 -2.38 3.16 11.91
C GLU A 66 -3.05 3.94 10.76
N CYS A 67 -3.15 3.32 9.58
CA CYS A 67 -3.83 3.92 8.43
C CYS A 67 -5.37 3.78 8.48
N GLY A 68 -5.96 3.16 9.51
CA GLY A 68 -7.40 2.93 9.61
C GLY A 68 -7.97 1.98 8.54
N LEU A 69 -7.13 1.05 8.07
CA LEU A 69 -7.45 0.08 7.02
C LEU A 69 -7.73 -1.32 7.57
N ALA A 70 -7.29 -1.59 8.80
CA ALA A 70 -7.61 -2.81 9.51
C ALA A 70 -9.09 -2.82 9.92
N THR A 71 -9.71 -3.99 9.83
CA THR A 71 -11.09 -4.23 10.28
C THR A 71 -11.12 -5.47 11.14
N GLU A 72 -11.88 -5.43 12.22
CA GLU A 72 -12.08 -6.58 13.10
C GLU A 72 -13.47 -7.17 12.86
N SER A 73 -13.56 -8.50 12.74
CA SER A 73 -14.84 -9.21 12.64
C SER A 73 -15.49 -9.32 14.02
N ALA A 74 -16.80 -9.61 14.07
CA ALA A 74 -17.48 -9.88 15.33
C ALA A 74 -16.90 -11.10 16.10
N ALA A 75 -16.14 -11.96 15.41
CA ALA A 75 -15.43 -13.10 16.00
C ALA A 75 -13.99 -12.75 16.45
N GLY A 76 -13.60 -11.47 16.46
CA GLY A 76 -12.27 -11.01 16.89
C GLY A 76 -11.16 -11.26 15.88
N THR A 77 -11.49 -11.54 14.61
CA THR A 77 -10.48 -11.77 13.57
C THR A 77 -10.10 -10.46 12.88
N LEU A 78 -8.81 -10.12 12.92
CA LEU A 78 -8.27 -8.94 12.23
C LEU A 78 -8.10 -9.21 10.73
N SER A 79 -8.63 -8.32 9.89
CA SER A 79 -8.46 -8.33 8.44
C SER A 79 -7.74 -7.07 7.98
N ILE A 80 -6.65 -7.26 7.24
CA ILE A 80 -5.83 -6.19 6.64
C ILE A 80 -6.01 -6.11 5.12
N THR A 81 -7.06 -6.73 4.59
CA THR A 81 -7.28 -6.92 3.15
C THR A 81 -7.34 -5.61 2.35
N ARG A 82 -7.76 -4.51 2.99
CA ARG A 82 -7.76 -3.18 2.36
C ARG A 82 -6.35 -2.66 2.13
N ALA A 83 -5.45 -2.86 3.09
CA ALA A 83 -4.05 -2.47 3.00
C ALA A 83 -3.29 -3.32 1.98
N THR A 84 -3.44 -4.65 2.03
CA THR A 84 -2.76 -5.54 1.07
C THR A 84 -3.21 -5.28 -0.36
N ARG A 85 -4.50 -5.05 -0.62
CA ARG A 85 -4.99 -4.69 -1.97
C ARG A 85 -4.50 -3.32 -2.46
N ALA A 86 -4.23 -2.38 -1.55
CA ALA A 86 -3.67 -1.07 -1.90
C ALA A 86 -2.18 -1.20 -2.24
N LEU A 87 -1.42 -1.99 -1.46
CA LEU A 87 -0.01 -2.31 -1.74
C LEU A 87 0.16 -3.04 -3.08
N THR A 88 -0.65 -4.06 -3.36
CA THR A 88 -0.64 -4.73 -4.67
C THR A 88 -0.90 -3.76 -5.81
N PHE A 89 -1.82 -2.80 -5.64
CA PHE A 89 -2.07 -1.80 -6.66
C PHE A 89 -0.87 -0.88 -6.90
N LEU A 90 -0.18 -0.43 -5.85
CA LEU A 90 1.03 0.38 -5.99
C LEU A 90 2.15 -0.40 -6.69
N SER A 91 2.27 -1.69 -6.39
CA SER A 91 3.21 -2.59 -7.05
C SER A 91 2.85 -2.83 -8.53
N GLU A 92 1.57 -3.00 -8.86
CA GLU A 92 1.09 -3.09 -10.26
C GLU A 92 1.45 -1.84 -11.08
N LEU A 93 1.50 -0.67 -10.44
CA LEU A 93 1.92 0.58 -11.08
C LEU A 93 3.44 0.73 -11.20
N GLY A 94 4.21 -0.17 -10.58
CA GLY A 94 5.67 -0.09 -10.52
C GLY A 94 6.18 1.02 -9.60
N LEU A 95 5.37 1.48 -8.64
CA LEU A 95 5.73 2.54 -7.71
C LEU A 95 6.42 2.01 -6.46
N ILE A 96 6.21 0.73 -6.15
CA ILE A 96 6.86 0.04 -5.04
C ILE A 96 7.20 -1.38 -5.47
N SER A 97 8.27 -1.93 -4.92
CA SER A 97 8.36 -3.38 -4.75
C SER A 97 7.42 -3.81 -3.63
N TYR A 98 6.83 -4.99 -3.74
CA TYR A 98 6.00 -5.55 -2.66
C TYR A 98 6.22 -7.05 -2.64
N GLN A 99 7.05 -7.49 -1.70
CA GLN A 99 7.23 -8.90 -1.37
C GLN A 99 6.74 -9.13 0.05
N THR A 100 6.02 -10.22 0.25
CA THR A 100 5.58 -10.65 1.57
C THR A 100 6.38 -11.89 1.95
N GLU A 101 7.25 -11.74 2.93
CA GLU A 101 7.81 -12.89 3.64
C GLU A 101 7.07 -13.05 4.95
N TYR A 102 6.61 -14.28 5.21
CA TYR A 102 6.03 -14.61 6.50
C TYR A 102 7.17 -14.84 7.50
N ASP A 103 7.22 -14.02 8.55
CA ASP A 103 8.14 -14.24 9.66
C ASP A 103 7.44 -15.11 10.74
N PRO A 104 7.84 -16.37 10.93
CA PRO A 104 7.24 -17.25 11.92
C PRO A 104 7.53 -16.85 13.38
N LEU A 105 8.54 -16.01 13.66
CA LEU A 105 8.81 -15.51 15.02
C LEU A 105 7.80 -14.45 15.45
N ILE A 106 7.34 -13.61 14.51
CA ILE A 106 6.42 -12.50 14.77
C ILE A 106 4.97 -12.88 14.39
N GLY A 107 4.79 -13.98 13.65
CA GLY A 107 3.49 -14.47 13.22
C GLY A 107 2.81 -13.57 12.19
N CYS A 108 3.56 -12.70 11.53
CA CYS A 108 3.06 -11.68 10.61
C CYS A 108 3.84 -11.68 9.30
N ASN A 109 3.20 -11.25 8.21
CA ASN A 109 3.90 -10.95 6.96
C ASN A 109 4.66 -9.63 7.09
N ILE A 110 5.98 -9.69 6.94
CA ILE A 110 6.83 -8.50 6.84
C ILE A 110 6.78 -8.04 5.37
N PRO A 111 6.58 -6.74 5.11
CA PRO A 111 6.79 -6.20 3.77
C PRO A 111 8.31 -6.14 3.55
N THR A 112 8.86 -7.12 2.83
CA THR A 112 10.33 -7.32 2.77
C THR A 112 11.04 -6.21 1.98
N ASP A 113 10.39 -5.62 0.98
CA ASP A 113 10.97 -4.52 0.21
C ASP A 113 9.91 -3.59 -0.35
N ILE A 114 10.03 -2.30 -0.03
CA ILE A 114 9.32 -1.19 -0.66
C ILE A 114 10.42 -0.22 -1.13
N SER A 115 10.99 -0.53 -2.30
CA SER A 115 11.87 0.39 -3.03
C SER A 115 11.00 1.40 -3.76
N LEU A 116 11.03 2.67 -3.33
CA LEU A 116 10.42 3.81 -4.03
C LEU A 116 11.28 4.27 -5.21
#